data_AF-A0A8S2Y1I7-F1
#
_entry.id   AF-A0A8S2Y1I7-F1
#
_cell.length_a   1.000
_cell.length_b   1.000
_cell.length_c   1.000
_cell.angle_alpha   90.00
_cell.angle_beta   90.00
_cell.angle_gamma   90.00
#
_symmetry.space_group_name_H-M   'P 1'
#
loop_
_entity.id
_entity.type
_entity.pdbx_description
1 polymer ?
#
loop_
_entity_poly.entity_id
_entity_poly.type
_entity_poly.pdbx_seq_one_letter_code
_entity_poly.pdbx_strand_id
1 'polypeptide(L)'
;YEDVPLFQGLIADLFPGLKCERVTYPQFDKAVRDTIASMHNVIDEVQIDKVVQLYETMMTRHSTMVVGPTGGGKSTVINILAQSQT
;
A
#
# COMPACT_ATOMS: atom_id res chain seq x y z
N TYR A 1 1.05 -10.24 -11.19
CA TYR A 1 1.99 -9.22 -11.70
C TYR A 1 1.84 -8.99 -13.21
N GLU A 2 1.21 -9.90 -13.95
CA GLU A 2 1.06 -9.78 -15.41
C GLU A 2 0.02 -8.74 -15.84
N ASP A 3 -1.00 -8.48 -15.01
CA ASP A 3 -2.08 -7.55 -15.37
C ASP A 3 -1.68 -6.07 -15.26
N VAL A 4 -0.79 -5.72 -14.32
CA VAL A 4 -0.44 -4.32 -14.03
C VAL A 4 0.17 -3.64 -15.27
N PRO A 5 1.16 -4.23 -15.97
CA PRO A 5 1.68 -3.65 -17.22
C PRO A 5 0.62 -3.54 -18.32
N LEU A 6 -0.28 -4.53 -18.43
CA LEU A 6 -1.35 -4.52 -19.42
C LEU A 6 -2.30 -3.33 -19.18
N PHE A 7 -2.74 -3.12 -17.94
CA PHE A 7 -3.56 -1.98 -17.56
C PHE A 7 -2.85 -0.65 -17.81
N GLN A 8 -1.56 -0.56 -17.52
CA GLN A 8 -0.77 0.65 -17.80
C GLN A 8 -0.71 0.94 -19.31
N GLY A 9 -0.56 -0.09 -20.16
CA GLY A 9 -0.62 0.05 -21.61
C GLY A 9 -1.98 0.59 -22.08
N LEU A 10 -3.08 0.02 -21.57
CA LEU A 10 -4.42 0.50 -21.89
C LEU A 10 -4.65 1.96 -21.48
N ILE A 11 -4.15 2.37 -20.32
CA ILE A 11 -4.26 3.78 -19.87
C ILE A 11 -3.44 4.70 -20.78
N ALA A 12 -2.22 4.29 -21.16
CA ALA A 12 -1.37 5.07 -22.06
C ALA A 12 -2.00 5.27 -23.44
N ASP A 13 -2.68 4.24 -23.97
CA ASP A 13 -3.39 4.29 -25.25
C ASP A 13 -4.64 5.17 -25.17
N LEU A 14 -5.41 5.09 -24.08
CA LEU A 14 -6.66 5.86 -23.90
C LEU A 14 -6.43 7.32 -23.51
N PHE A 15 -5.36 7.62 -22.78
CA PHE A 15 -5.04 8.97 -22.29
C PHE A 15 -3.60 9.37 -22.64
N PRO A 16 -3.30 9.61 -23.94
CA PRO A 16 -1.95 9.97 -24.37
C PRO A 16 -1.46 11.26 -23.70
N GLY A 17 -0.24 11.24 -23.15
CA GLY A 17 0.39 12.41 -22.51
C GLY A 17 -0.05 12.68 -21.07
N LEU A 18 -0.99 11.91 -20.52
CA LEU A 18 -1.35 12.00 -19.10
C LEU A 18 -0.23 11.38 -18.24
N LYS A 19 0.30 12.16 -17.29
CA LYS A 19 1.21 11.65 -16.26
C LYS A 19 0.42 11.38 -14.98
N CYS A 20 0.23 10.10 -14.66
CA CYS A 20 -0.31 9.70 -13.35
C CYS A 20 0.81 9.72 -12.31
N GLU A 21 0.97 10.84 -11.62
CA GLU A 21 1.90 10.93 -10.50
C GLU A 21 1.34 10.17 -9.29
N ARG A 22 2.22 9.42 -8.62
CA ARG A 22 1.86 8.69 -7.41
C ARG A 22 1.75 9.68 -6.25
N VAL A 23 0.62 9.66 -5.55
CA VAL A 23 0.45 10.43 -4.32
C VAL A 23 1.45 9.91 -3.27
N THR A 24 2.13 10.82 -2.59
CA THR A 24 3.11 10.49 -1.55
C THR A 24 2.65 11.03 -0.19
N TYR A 25 2.92 10.25 0.86
CA TYR A 25 2.61 10.64 2.24
C TYR A 25 3.87 10.55 3.10
N PRO A 26 4.82 11.50 3.01
CA PRO A 26 6.14 11.36 3.61
C PRO A 26 6.11 11.17 5.13
N GLN A 27 5.19 11.85 5.81
CA GLN A 27 5.04 11.73 7.26
C GLN A 27 4.47 10.37 7.66
N PHE A 28 3.49 9.87 6.91
CA PHE A 28 2.89 8.56 7.16
C PHE A 28 3.85 7.43 6.82
N ASP A 29 4.59 7.53 5.71
CA ASP A 29 5.64 6.57 5.34
C ASP A 29 6.69 6.42 6.44
N LYS A 30 7.12 7.56 7.01
CA LYS A 30 8.03 7.56 8.15
C LYS A 30 7.41 6.86 9.37
N ALA A 31 6.18 7.18 9.74
CA ALA A 31 5.50 6.56 10.87
C ALA A 31 5.36 5.03 10.69
N VAL A 32 5.07 4.57 9.46
CA VAL A 32 5.01 3.15 9.10
C VAL A 32 6.37 2.49 9.26
N ARG A 33 7.45 3.10 8.75
CA ARG A 33 8.82 2.58 8.91
C ARG A 33 9.23 2.47 10.38
N ASP A 34 8.95 3.51 11.17
CA ASP A 34 9.25 3.53 12.61
C ASP A 34 8.45 2.44 13.35
N THR A 35 7.20 2.21 12.96
CA THR A 35 6.35 1.13 13.51
C THR A 35 6.92 -0.24 13.17
N ILE A 36 7.27 -0.50 11.91
CA ILE A 36 7.88 -1.78 11.47
C ILE A 36 9.16 -2.07 12.27
N ALA A 37 10.01 -1.05 12.46
CA ALA A 37 11.23 -1.17 13.23
C ALA A 37 10.95 -1.49 14.71
N SER A 38 9.95 -0.85 15.32
CA SER A 38 9.54 -1.12 16.71
C SER A 38 9.00 -2.53 16.92
N MET A 39 8.39 -3.12 15.89
CA MET A 39 7.89 -4.49 15.88
C MET A 39 8.99 -5.54 15.61
N HIS A 40 10.26 -5.11 15.46
CA HIS A 40 11.39 -5.96 15.08
C HIS A 40 11.18 -6.71 13.75
N ASN A 41 10.36 -6.15 12.86
CA ASN A 41 10.14 -6.69 11.53
C ASN A 41 11.21 -6.18 10.56
N VAL A 42 11.47 -6.95 9.50
CA VAL A 42 12.31 -6.49 8.39
C VAL A 42 11.53 -5.47 7.58
N ILE A 43 12.19 -4.34 7.26
CA ILE A 43 11.63 -3.33 6.37
C ILE A 43 11.60 -3.88 4.95
N ASP A 44 10.40 -4.03 4.41
CA ASP A 44 10.14 -4.39 3.01
C ASP A 44 9.30 -3.29 2.36
N GLU A 45 9.81 -2.72 1.27
CA GLU A 45 9.15 -1.63 0.54
C GLU A 45 7.78 -2.07 -0.01
N VAL A 46 7.63 -3.34 -0.39
CA VAL A 46 6.33 -3.86 -0.85
C VAL A 46 5.32 -3.87 0.30
N GLN A 47 5.76 -4.22 1.51
CA GLN A 47 4.90 -4.20 2.70
C GLN A 47 4.46 -2.76 3.04
N ILE A 48 5.38 -1.80 2.99
CA ILE A 48 5.07 -0.38 3.20
C ILE A 48 4.04 0.10 2.17
N ASP A 49 4.27 -0.21 0.89
CA ASP A 49 3.33 0.13 -0.19
C ASP A 49 1.93 -0.45 0.05
N LYS A 50 1.82 -1.66 0.62
CA LYS A 50 0.53 -2.26 0.97
C LYS A 50 -0.14 -1.61 2.17
N VAL A 51 0.62 -1.12 3.16
CA VAL A 51 0.07 -0.34 4.27
C VAL A 51 -0.52 0.97 3.75
N VAL A 52 0.19 1.67 2.87
CA VAL A 52 -0.29 2.91 2.25
C VAL A 52 -1.54 2.67 1.39
N GLN A 53 -1.53 1.64 0.53
CA GLN A 53 -2.70 1.30 -0.30
C GLN A 53 -3.93 0.95 0.56
N LEU A 54 -3.73 0.25 1.69
CA LEU A 54 -4.81 -0.06 2.61
C LEU A 54 -5.36 1.20 3.28
N TYR A 55 -4.48 2.09 3.73
CA TYR A 55 -4.85 3.39 4.30
C TYR A 55 -5.71 4.20 3.32
N GLU A 56 -5.27 4.36 2.06
CA GLU A 56 -6.01 5.07 1.03
C GLU A 56 -7.38 4.45 0.74
N THR A 57 -7.45 3.12 0.71
CA THR A 57 -8.71 2.41 0.50
C THR A 57 -9.68 2.66 1.67
N MET A 58 -9.18 2.62 2.91
CA MET A 58 -9.98 2.87 4.12
C MET A 58 -10.47 4.33 4.23
N MET A 59 -9.76 5.29 3.66
CA MET A 59 -10.24 6.68 3.59
C MET A 59 -11.50 6.84 2.74
N THR A 60 -11.74 5.94 1.78
CA THR A 60 -12.84 6.06 0.80
C THR A 60 -13.93 4.99 0.96
N ARG A 61 -13.72 3.97 1.79
CA ARG A 61 -14.62 2.83 1.97
C ARG A 61 -14.71 2.44 3.44
N HIS A 62 -15.94 2.18 3.91
CA HIS A 62 -16.19 1.70 5.27
C HIS A 62 -15.73 0.27 5.52
N SER A 63 -15.75 -0.57 4.49
CA SER A 63 -15.36 -1.98 4.57
C SER A 63 -14.37 -2.31 3.46
N THR A 64 -13.26 -2.92 3.83
CA THR A 64 -12.17 -3.30 2.92
C THR A 64 -11.79 -4.75 3.15
N MET A 65 -11.50 -5.49 2.08
CA MET A 65 -11.02 -6.87 2.15
C MET A 65 -9.53 -6.93 1.80
N VAL A 66 -8.74 -7.59 2.65
CA VAL A 66 -7.31 -7.86 2.37
C VAL A 66 -7.18 -9.31 1.92
N VAL A 67 -6.81 -9.51 0.65
CA VAL A 67 -6.81 -10.83 0.00
C VAL A 67 -5.39 -11.30 -0.30
N GLY A 68 -5.14 -12.60 -0.14
CA GLY A 68 -3.85 -13.23 -0.40
C GLY A 68 -3.68 -14.56 0.36
N PRO A 69 -2.61 -15.33 0.08
CA PRO A 69 -2.38 -16.65 0.66
C PRO A 69 -2.12 -16.60 2.17
N THR A 70 -2.33 -17.74 2.86
CA THR A 70 -1.97 -17.89 4.28
C THR A 70 -0.48 -17.65 4.48
N GLY A 71 -0.10 -16.96 5.57
CA GLY A 71 1.28 -16.56 5.81
C GLY A 71 1.78 -15.37 4.98
N GLY A 72 0.98 -14.84 4.04
CA GLY A 72 1.36 -13.71 3.18
C GLY A 72 1.34 -12.32 3.84
N GLY A 73 1.54 -12.21 5.15
CA GLY A 73 1.70 -10.92 5.83
C GLY A 73 0.45 -10.01 5.95
N LYS A 74 -0.74 -10.49 5.56
CA LYS A 74 -1.99 -9.69 5.59
C LYS A 74 -2.31 -9.10 6.97
N SER A 75 -2.28 -9.94 8.01
CA SER A 75 -2.52 -9.49 9.38
C SER A 75 -1.44 -8.51 9.85
N THR A 76 -0.19 -8.73 9.43
CA THR A 76 0.92 -7.82 9.73
C THR A 76 0.68 -6.43 9.14
N VAL A 77 0.26 -6.33 7.88
CA VAL A 77 -0.07 -5.05 7.23
C VAL A 77 -1.19 -4.32 7.98
N ILE A 78 -2.26 -5.03 8.38
CA ILE A 78 -3.36 -4.44 9.14
C ILE A 78 -2.88 -3.92 10.50
N ASN A 79 -2.05 -4.70 11.20
CA ASN A 79 -1.53 -4.34 12.52
C ASN A 79 -0.57 -3.14 12.45
N ILE A 80 0.31 -3.11 11.45
CA ILE A 80 1.20 -1.96 11.20
C ILE A 80 0.34 -0.71 10.97
N LEU A 81 -0.66 -0.79 10.08
CA LEU A 81 -1.54 0.33 9.79
C LEU A 81 -2.23 0.88 11.07
N ALA A 82 -2.73 -0.02 11.93
CA ALA A 82 -3.40 0.38 13.17
C ALA A 82 -2.43 1.08 14.15
N GLN A 83 -1.21 0.56 14.29
CA GLN A 83 -0.21 1.13 15.20
C GLN A 83 0.39 2.44 14.69
N SER A 84 0.58 2.58 13.37
CA SER A 84 1.15 3.80 12.76
C SER A 84 0.20 5.00 12.78
N GLN A 85 -1.08 4.80 13.12
CA GLN A 85 -2.08 5.86 13.27
C GLN A 85 -2.24 6.37 14.72
N THR A 86 -1.57 5.73 15.69
CA THR A 86 -1.67 6.06 17.12
C THR A 86 -0.50 6.93 17.54
#